data_AF-A0A0H4X4W4-F1
#
_entry.id   AF-A0A0H4X4W4-F1
#
_cell.length_a   1.000
_cell.length_b   1.000
_cell.length_c   1.000
_cell.angle_alpha   90.00
_cell.angle_beta   90.00
_cell.angle_gamma   90.00
#
_symmetry.space_group_name_H-M   'P 1'
#
loop_
_entity.id
_entity.type
_entity.pdbx_description
1 polymer ?
#
loop_
_entity_poly.entity_id
_entity_poly.type
_entity_poly.pdbx_seq_one_letter_code
_entity_poly.pdbx_strand_id
1 'polypeptide(L)' 'MAESALSDAIDAAVGAEDIILLTRARFALGELLFQQERDAEAMPYLQAVVRTERVDGAVDSEVKASARMLRQIRGIEPRE' A
#
# COMPACT_ATOMS: atom_id res chain seq x y z
N MET A 1 14.24 -10.20 3.77
CA MET A 1 13.56 -11.23 2.94
C MET A 1 12.14 -10.81 2.58
N ALA A 2 11.31 -10.35 3.52
CA ALA A 2 9.92 -9.94 3.24
C ALA A 2 9.80 -8.75 2.26
N GLU A 3 10.57 -7.68 2.44
CA GLU A 3 10.53 -6.49 1.56
C GLU A 3 10.88 -6.82 0.10
N SER A 4 11.96 -7.59 -0.12
CA SER A 4 12.35 -8.07 -1.46
C SER A 4 11.22 -8.87 -2.12
N ALA A 5 10.61 -9.81 -1.38
CA ALA A 5 9.51 -10.62 -1.90
C ALA A 5 8.27 -9.78 -2.26
N LEU A 6 8.00 -8.70 -1.52
CA LEU A 6 6.91 -7.78 -1.83
C LEU A 6 7.22 -6.92 -3.06
N SER A 7 8.47 -6.50 -3.25
CA SER A 7 8.90 -5.84 -4.49
C SER A 7 8.74 -6.78 -5.69
N ASP A 8 9.19 -8.03 -5.58
CA ASP A 8 9.04 -9.04 -6.63
C ASP A 8 7.55 -9.29 -6.97
N ALA A 9 6.67 -9.29 -5.95
CA ALA A 9 5.23 -9.42 -6.15
C ALA A 9 4.61 -8.22 -6.88
N ILE A 10 5.12 -7.00 -6.65
CA ILE A 10 4.71 -5.81 -7.41
C ILE A 10 5.09 -5.97 -8.89
N ASP A 11 6.33 -6.37 -9.17
CA ASP A 11 6.81 -6.54 -10.54
C ASP A 11 6.03 -7.63 -11.28
N ALA A 12 5.77 -8.76 -10.60
CA ALA A 12 4.95 -9.84 -11.15
C ALA A 12 3.51 -9.38 -11.44
N ALA A 13 2.89 -8.61 -10.54
CA ALA A 13 1.54 -8.11 -10.72
C ALA A 13 1.44 -7.07 -11.86
N VAL A 14 2.45 -6.22 -12.01
CA VAL A 14 2.58 -5.31 -13.16
C VAL A 14 2.68 -6.11 -14.47
N GLY A 15 3.54 -7.13 -14.51
CA GLY A 15 3.69 -7.98 -15.70
C GLY A 15 2.44 -8.79 -16.05
N ALA A 16 1.62 -9.13 -15.06
CA ALA A 16 0.35 -9.83 -15.25
C ALA A 16 -0.84 -8.88 -15.55
N GLU A 17 -0.64 -7.56 -15.52
CA GLU A 17 -1.70 -6.55 -15.62
C GLU A 17 -2.84 -6.75 -14.59
N ASP A 18 -2.52 -7.38 -13.44
CA ASP A 18 -3.49 -7.67 -12.38
C ASP A 18 -3.52 -6.53 -11.37
N ILE A 19 -4.47 -5.62 -11.56
CA ILE A 19 -4.63 -4.46 -10.68
C ILE A 19 -4.99 -4.84 -9.23
N ILE A 20 -5.68 -5.95 -8.97
CA ILE A 20 -6.02 -6.37 -7.60
C ILE A 20 -4.74 -6.80 -6.90
N LEU A 21 -3.99 -7.70 -7.54
CA LEU A 21 -2.74 -8.19 -6.99
C LEU A 21 -1.74 -7.06 -6.79
N LEU A 22 -1.67 -6.13 -7.75
CA LEU A 22 -0.78 -4.98 -7.70
C LEU A 22 -1.12 -4.06 -6.52
N THR A 23 -2.40 -3.77 -6.31
CA THR A 23 -2.84 -2.93 -5.18
C THR A 23 -2.57 -3.61 -3.85
N ARG A 24 -2.78 -4.93 -3.75
CA ARG A 24 -2.46 -5.70 -2.54
C ARG A 24 -0.96 -5.74 -2.24
N ALA A 25 -0.13 -5.95 -3.25
CA ALA A 25 1.32 -5.98 -3.09
C ALA A 25 1.87 -4.60 -2.67
N ARG A 26 1.37 -3.52 -3.29
CA ARG A 26 1.69 -2.14 -2.89
C ARG A 26 1.24 -1.83 -1.47
N PHE A 27 0.05 -2.27 -1.08
CA PHE A 27 -0.45 -2.09 0.28
C PHE A 27 0.46 -2.81 1.28
N ALA A 28 0.75 -4.09 1.07
CA ALA A 28 1.60 -4.87 1.97
C ALA A 28 3.00 -4.28 2.12
N LEU A 29 3.61 -3.80 1.02
CA LEU A 29 4.91 -3.12 1.09
C LEU A 29 4.81 -1.77 1.82
N GLY A 30 3.81 -0.96 1.50
CA GLY A 30 3.57 0.32 2.17
C GLY A 30 3.33 0.15 3.67
N GLU A 31 2.55 -0.84 4.08
CA GLU A 31 2.29 -1.19 5.49
C GLU A 31 3.56 -1.65 6.19
N LEU A 32 4.36 -2.54 5.57
CA LEU A 32 5.62 -3.00 6.13
C LEU A 32 6.58 -1.83 6.39
N LEU A 33 6.72 -0.91 5.42
CA LEU A 33 7.58 0.26 5.53
C LEU A 33 7.06 1.22 6.61
N PHE A 34 5.75 1.42 6.68
CA PHE A 34 5.11 2.24 7.69
C PHE A 34 5.35 1.69 9.11
N GLN A 35 5.22 0.38 9.31
CA GLN A 35 5.50 -0.29 10.58
C GLN A 35 6.96 -0.20 11.01
N GLN A 36 7.88 -0.07 10.04
CA GLN A 36 9.30 0.18 10.27
C GLN A 36 9.63 1.67 10.48
N GLU A 37 8.63 2.54 10.57
CA GLU A 37 8.76 4.00 10.66
C GLU A 37 9.48 4.63 9.45
N ARG A 38 9.56 3.91 8.32
CA ARG A 38 10.18 4.37 7.06
C ARG A 38 9.15 5.13 6.22
N ASP A 39 8.62 6.20 6.77
CA ASP A 39 7.48 6.94 6.23
C ASP A 39 7.70 7.49 4.83
N ALA A 40 8.90 8.01 4.56
CA ALA A 40 9.25 8.56 3.26
C ALA A 40 9.17 7.49 2.15
N GLU A 41 9.50 6.25 2.49
CA GLU A 41 9.48 5.11 1.58
C GLU A 41 8.08 4.48 1.50
N ALA A 42 7.34 4.44 2.60
CA ALA A 42 5.96 3.94 2.63
C ALA A 42 5.00 4.81 1.79
N MET A 43 5.20 6.13 1.83
CA MET A 43 4.34 7.14 1.21
C MET A 43 3.96 6.85 -0.25
N PRO A 44 4.90 6.65 -1.20
CA PRO A 44 4.55 6.40 -2.59
C PRO A 44 3.68 5.15 -2.79
N TYR A 45 3.90 4.08 -2.03
CA TYR A 45 3.12 2.85 -2.13
C TYR A 45 1.70 3.05 -1.61
N LEU A 46 1.55 3.64 -0.42
CA LEU A 46 0.24 3.94 0.18
C LEU A 46 -0.57 4.93 -0.68
N GLN A 47 0.10 5.92 -1.29
CA GLN A 47 -0.54 6.85 -2.24
C GLN A 47 -1.03 6.17 -3.52
N ALA A 48 -0.30 5.18 -4.02
CA ALA A 48 -0.73 4.41 -5.19
C ALA A 48 -1.97 3.55 -4.87
N VAL A 49 -2.04 2.99 -3.67
CA VAL A 49 -3.21 2.20 -3.22
C VAL A 49 -4.47 3.07 -3.18
N VAL A 50 -4.44 4.23 -2.53
CA VAL A 50 -5.63 5.10 -2.41
C VAL A 50 -6.12 5.70 -3.74
N ARG A 51 -5.29 5.68 -4.79
CA ARG A 51 -5.70 6.08 -6.15
C ARG A 51 -6.42 4.97 -6.91
N THR A 52 -6.45 3.76 -6.36
CA THR A 52 -7.16 2.63 -6.97
C THR A 52 -8.62 2.69 -6.57
N GLU A 53 -9.50 2.91 -7.55
CA GLU A 53 -10.95 2.84 -7.37
C GLU A 53 -11.48 1.66 -8.18
N ARG A 54 -12.26 0.79 -7.52
CA ARG A 54 -12.93 -0.34 -8.18
C ARG A 54 -14.39 -0.42 -7.74
N VAL A 55 -15.27 -0.65 -8.70
CA VAL A 55 -16.73 -0.74 -8.47
C VAL A 55 -17.10 -1.97 -7.62
N ASP A 56 -16.32 -3.03 -7.68
CA ASP A 56 -16.56 -4.28 -6.94
C ASP A 56 -16.02 -4.27 -5.50
N GLY A 57 -15.35 -3.20 -5.07
CA GLY A 57 -14.82 -3.04 -3.72
C GLY A 57 -13.72 -4.02 -3.33
N ALA A 58 -13.10 -4.71 -4.29
CA ALA A 58 -12.16 -5.82 -4.04
C ALA A 58 -10.89 -5.42 -3.24
N VAL A 59 -10.61 -4.13 -3.11
CA VAL A 59 -9.45 -3.53 -2.45
C VAL A 59 -9.82 -2.41 -1.47
N ASP A 60 -11.10 -2.32 -1.08
CA ASP A 60 -11.60 -1.24 -0.21
C ASP A 60 -10.91 -1.21 1.16
N SER A 61 -10.60 -2.38 1.70
CA SER A 61 -9.86 -2.50 2.97
C SER A 61 -8.48 -1.86 2.89
N GLU A 62 -7.74 -2.17 1.84
CA GLU A 62 -6.39 -1.71 1.56
C GLU A 62 -6.39 -0.19 1.32
N VAL A 63 -7.39 0.32 0.59
CA VAL A 63 -7.60 1.76 0.36
C VAL A 63 -7.87 2.50 1.68
N LYS A 64 -8.80 2.01 2.50
CA LYS A 64 -9.14 2.64 3.79
C LYS A 64 -7.96 2.61 4.76
N ALA A 65 -7.26 1.49 4.85
CA ALA A 65 -6.06 1.35 5.68
C ALA A 65 -4.95 2.30 5.22
N SER A 66 -4.67 2.35 3.92
CA SER A 66 -3.66 3.27 3.35
C SER A 66 -4.01 4.73 3.61
N ALA A 67 -5.28 5.12 3.45
CA ALA A 67 -5.73 6.48 3.73
C ALA A 67 -5.50 6.88 5.20
N ARG A 68 -5.75 5.96 6.15
CA ARG A 68 -5.47 6.15 7.57
C ARG A 68 -3.96 6.29 7.82
N MET A 69 -3.13 5.39 7.31
CA MET A 69 -1.67 5.47 7.46
C MET A 69 -1.11 6.79 6.90
N LEU A 70 -1.63 7.26 5.75
CA LEU A 70 -1.25 8.55 5.18
C LEU A 70 -1.63 9.74 6.08
N ARG A 71 -2.78 9.69 6.78
CA ARG A 71 -3.15 10.70 7.78
C ARG A 71 -2.23 10.63 8.99
N GLN A 72 -1.82 9.44 9.41
CA GLN A 72 -0.85 9.26 10.50
C GLN A 72 0.53 9.82 10.15
N ILE A 73 1.06 9.54 8.96
CA ILE A 73 2.33 10.10 8.49
C ILE A 73 2.27 11.64 8.44
N ARG A 74 1.11 12.20 8.06
CA ARG A 74 0.89 13.66 8.00
C ARG A 74 0.66 14.31 9.37
N GLY A 75 0.62 13.53 10.46
CA GLY A 75 0.30 14.03 11.80
C GLY A 75 -1.15 14.48 11.98
N ILE A 76 -2.07 14.04 11.11
CA ILE A 76 -3.50 14.36 11.17
C ILE A 76 -4.22 13.41 12.15
N GLU A 77 -3.78 12.15 12.21
CA GLU A 77 -4.27 11.11 13.14
C GLU A 77 -3.08 10.55 13.95
N PRO A 78 -3.29 10.13 15.21
CA PRO A 78 -2.23 9.51 16.00
C PRO A 78 -1.86 8.12 15.45
N ARG A 79 -0.59 7.74 15.60
CA ARG A 79 -0.18 6.33 15.48
C ARG A 79 -0.66 5.58 16.72
N GLU A 80 -1.27 4.43 16.49
CA GLU A 80 -1.66 3.49 17.56
C GLU A 80 -0.46 2.66 18.00
#